data_AF-A0A0Z8GP87-F1
#
_entry.id   AF-A0A0Z8GP87-F1
#
_cell.length_a   1.000
_cell.length_b   1.000
_cell.length_c   1.000
_cell.angle_alpha   90.00
_cell.angle_beta   90.00
_cell.angle_gamma   90.00
#
_symmetry.space_group_name_H-M   'P 1'
#
loop_
_entity.id
_entity.type
_entity.pdbx_description
1 polymer ?
#
loop_
_entity_poly.entity_id
_entity_poly.type
_entity_poly.pdbx_seq_one_letter_code
_entity_poly.pdbx_strand_id
1 'polypeptide(L)'
;MYKQYNTNQLSLELNIAWDLPATHEARLISQFVDTIPQSVLLEETSYTGRPAFHPAMLLKMTLFAYARQVFSGRKIVQMNEEVIPMKWLSQDTYVCYRTINSFRASTHANQLIKTAFIYFALLLRENGLIEDEALFIDGTKVEADANKYSFTWKKAIERYEDALNGNISALYDKLVQEGVNTALSKEECLTSEGLKQLLQETEQVLDEAEEAISQEPKVIKGGSANKQKRRRIKKLKRKLKEDCLVRKQKYERDKQILQERNSYSKTDHDATFLRMKEERNSLGRDCFFTSFEIKERV
;
A
#
# COMPACT_ATOMS: atom_id res chain seq x y z
N MET A 1 -4.72 -5.54 -59.61
CA MET A 1 -5.79 -6.45 -60.08
C MET A 1 -6.43 -7.07 -58.84
N TYR A 2 -7.75 -6.96 -58.66
CA TYR A 2 -8.43 -7.55 -57.50
C TYR A 2 -8.68 -9.03 -57.73
N LYS A 3 -8.66 -9.83 -56.66
CA LYS A 3 -9.13 -11.21 -56.68
C LYS A 3 -10.65 -11.19 -56.90
N GLN A 4 -11.16 -12.05 -57.80
CA GLN A 4 -12.61 -12.21 -57.95
C GLN A 4 -13.19 -12.63 -56.59
N TYR A 5 -14.21 -11.90 -56.13
CA TYR A 5 -14.90 -12.10 -54.86
C TYR A 5 -16.38 -12.32 -55.13
N ASN A 6 -16.87 -13.51 -54.82
CA ASN A 6 -18.29 -13.87 -54.92
C ASN A 6 -18.65 -14.79 -53.76
N THR A 7 -19.50 -14.31 -52.85
CA THR A 7 -19.95 -15.07 -51.67
C THR A 7 -20.81 -16.29 -52.04
N ASN A 8 -21.38 -16.31 -53.25
CA ASN A 8 -22.26 -17.39 -53.74
C ASN A 8 -21.52 -18.42 -54.61
N GLN A 9 -20.19 -18.36 -54.67
CA GLN A 9 -19.40 -19.34 -55.41
C GLN A 9 -19.44 -20.69 -54.69
N LEU A 10 -19.97 -21.72 -55.35
CA LEU A 10 -19.99 -23.09 -54.82
C LEU A 10 -18.55 -23.64 -54.74
N SER A 11 -18.04 -23.83 -53.52
CA SER A 11 -16.83 -24.59 -53.22
C SER A 11 -17.20 -25.87 -52.46
N LEU A 12 -16.58 -26.99 -52.82
CA LEU A 12 -16.65 -28.22 -52.03
C LEU A 12 -15.48 -28.19 -51.03
N GLU A 13 -15.73 -27.69 -49.83
CA GLU A 13 -14.74 -27.69 -48.74
C GLU A 13 -14.95 -28.91 -47.85
N LEU A 14 -14.06 -29.91 -47.98
CA LEU A 14 -13.98 -31.03 -47.06
C LEU A 14 -13.28 -30.56 -45.77
N ASN A 15 -14.01 -29.92 -44.87
CA ASN A 15 -13.49 -29.56 -43.56
C ASN A 15 -13.42 -30.80 -42.66
N ILE A 16 -12.23 -31.41 -42.57
CA ILE A 16 -11.98 -32.64 -41.79
C ILE A 16 -11.90 -32.35 -40.28
N ALA A 17 -11.59 -31.10 -39.89
CA ALA A 17 -11.71 -30.60 -38.51
C ALA A 17 -11.65 -29.06 -38.51
N TRP A 18 -12.31 -28.42 -37.53
CA TRP A 18 -12.09 -27.00 -37.24
C TRP A 18 -10.67 -26.81 -36.70
N ASP A 19 -9.72 -26.41 -37.53
CA ASP A 19 -8.35 -26.14 -37.06
C ASP A 19 -8.29 -24.76 -36.40
N LEU A 20 -8.05 -24.75 -35.08
CA LEU A 20 -7.78 -23.52 -34.35
C LEU A 20 -6.28 -23.30 -34.18
N PRO A 21 -5.78 -22.05 -34.29
CA PRO A 21 -4.41 -21.74 -33.95
C PRO A 21 -4.04 -22.21 -32.54
N ALA A 22 -2.81 -22.69 -32.35
CA ALA A 22 -2.31 -23.16 -31.05
C ALA A 22 -2.39 -22.07 -29.96
N THR A 23 -2.28 -20.80 -30.35
CA THR A 23 -2.30 -19.63 -29.47
C THR A 23 -3.72 -19.13 -29.14
N HIS A 24 -4.77 -19.75 -29.67
CA HIS A 24 -6.13 -19.26 -29.48
C HIS A 24 -6.64 -19.51 -28.05
N GLU A 25 -7.31 -18.51 -27.46
CA GLU A 25 -7.85 -18.55 -26.08
C GLU A 25 -8.73 -19.78 -25.78
N ALA A 26 -9.50 -20.25 -26.77
CA ALA A 26 -10.33 -21.44 -26.65
C ALA A 26 -9.53 -22.70 -26.30
N ARG A 27 -8.28 -22.83 -26.76
CA ARG A 27 -7.41 -23.96 -26.41
C ARG A 27 -6.98 -23.89 -24.95
N LEU A 28 -6.65 -22.70 -24.46
CA LEU A 28 -6.33 -22.47 -23.05
C LEU A 28 -7.54 -22.81 -22.16
N ILE A 29 -8.74 -22.35 -22.55
CA ILE A 29 -9.99 -22.67 -21.83
C ILE A 29 -10.24 -24.17 -21.82
N SER A 30 -10.06 -24.86 -22.96
CA SER A 30 -10.21 -26.32 -23.00
C SER A 30 -9.23 -27.00 -22.07
N GLN A 31 -7.94 -26.69 -22.20
CA GLN A 31 -6.89 -27.28 -21.36
C GLN A 31 -7.18 -27.06 -19.88
N PHE A 32 -7.54 -25.85 -19.48
CA PHE A 32 -7.91 -25.55 -18.10
C PHE A 32 -9.09 -26.40 -17.63
N VAL A 33 -10.20 -26.45 -18.38
CA VAL A 33 -11.36 -27.27 -17.98
C VAL A 33 -11.01 -28.77 -17.94
N ASP A 34 -10.14 -29.23 -18.83
CA ASP A 34 -9.71 -30.63 -18.89
C ASP A 34 -8.78 -31.02 -17.72
N THR A 35 -8.17 -30.05 -17.02
CA THR A 35 -7.42 -30.32 -15.77
C THR A 35 -8.32 -30.54 -14.55
N ILE A 36 -9.60 -30.16 -14.62
CA ILE A 36 -10.53 -30.31 -13.48
C ILE A 36 -10.86 -31.80 -13.28
N PRO A 37 -10.67 -32.36 -12.08
CA PRO A 37 -10.98 -33.77 -11.82
C PRO A 37 -12.43 -34.11 -12.14
N GLN A 38 -12.65 -35.26 -12.78
CA GLN A 38 -13.97 -35.71 -13.22
C GLN A 38 -14.94 -35.89 -12.04
N SER A 39 -14.43 -36.22 -10.85
CA SER A 39 -15.21 -36.32 -9.60
C SER A 39 -15.82 -34.99 -9.14
N VAL A 40 -15.20 -33.86 -9.50
CA VAL A 40 -15.72 -32.52 -9.21
C VAL A 40 -16.64 -32.05 -10.34
N LEU A 41 -16.38 -32.50 -11.56
CA LEU A 41 -17.05 -32.00 -12.75
C LEU A 41 -18.39 -32.69 -13.00
N LEU A 42 -18.50 -34.00 -12.78
CA LEU A 42 -19.71 -34.77 -13.02
C LEU A 42 -20.66 -34.75 -11.82
N GLU A 43 -21.97 -34.70 -12.11
CA GLU A 43 -23.04 -34.98 -11.15
C GLU A 43 -23.70 -36.32 -11.44
N GLU A 44 -24.45 -36.83 -10.46
CA GLU A 44 -25.38 -37.93 -10.68
C GLU A 44 -26.45 -37.52 -11.70
N THR A 45 -26.46 -38.20 -12.84
CA THR A 45 -27.49 -38.00 -13.88
C THR A 45 -28.60 -39.04 -13.74
N SER A 46 -29.80 -38.70 -14.20
CA SER A 46 -30.91 -39.66 -14.25
C SER A 46 -30.56 -40.89 -15.10
N TYR A 47 -30.94 -42.07 -14.61
CA TYR A 47 -30.78 -43.33 -15.35
C TYR A 47 -31.69 -43.41 -16.59
N THR A 48 -32.77 -42.62 -16.61
CA THR A 48 -33.77 -42.59 -17.68
C THR A 48 -33.85 -41.22 -18.34
N GLY A 49 -34.33 -41.18 -19.59
CA GLY A 49 -34.53 -39.95 -20.37
C GLY A 49 -33.41 -39.65 -21.37
N ARG A 50 -33.39 -38.41 -21.88
CA ARG A 50 -32.35 -37.95 -22.81
C ARG A 50 -31.03 -37.80 -22.04
N PRO A 51 -29.89 -38.28 -22.57
CA PRO A 51 -28.59 -38.06 -21.96
C PRO A 51 -28.32 -36.58 -21.70
N ALA A 52 -27.83 -36.28 -20.51
CA ALA A 52 -27.43 -34.93 -20.15
C ALA A 52 -26.20 -34.49 -20.95
N PHE A 53 -26.10 -33.19 -21.21
CA PHE A 53 -24.89 -32.62 -21.80
C PHE A 53 -23.74 -32.69 -20.81
N HIS A 54 -22.53 -32.94 -21.31
CA HIS A 54 -21.35 -33.03 -20.46
C HIS A 54 -21.06 -31.68 -19.78
N PRO A 55 -20.93 -31.60 -18.45
CA PRO A 55 -20.69 -30.34 -17.73
C PRO A 55 -19.45 -29.58 -18.22
N ALA A 56 -18.40 -30.29 -18.63
CA ALA A 56 -17.18 -29.69 -19.20
C ALA A 56 -17.48 -28.89 -20.48
N MET A 57 -18.37 -29.41 -21.34
CA MET A 57 -18.75 -28.73 -22.58
C MET A 57 -19.50 -27.44 -22.25
N LEU A 58 -20.48 -27.50 -21.34
CA LEU A 58 -21.24 -26.33 -20.91
C LEU A 58 -20.33 -25.30 -20.22
N LEU A 59 -19.38 -25.76 -19.39
CA LEU A 59 -18.40 -24.89 -18.74
C LEU A 59 -17.50 -24.19 -19.77
N LYS A 60 -16.93 -24.94 -20.72
CA LYS A 60 -16.12 -24.39 -21.82
C LYS A 60 -16.88 -23.33 -22.62
N MET A 61 -18.13 -23.61 -22.99
CA MET A 61 -18.99 -22.63 -23.67
C MET A 61 -19.21 -21.37 -22.84
N THR A 62 -19.52 -21.52 -21.53
CA THR A 62 -19.77 -20.36 -20.66
C THR A 62 -18.52 -19.50 -20.44
N LEU A 63 -17.36 -20.11 -20.18
CA LEU A 63 -16.10 -19.40 -19.98
C LEU A 63 -15.69 -18.64 -21.24
N PHE A 64 -15.78 -19.29 -22.41
CA PHE A 64 -15.43 -18.66 -23.68
C PHE A 64 -16.36 -17.49 -24.03
N ALA A 65 -17.67 -17.66 -23.83
CA ALA A 65 -18.62 -16.57 -24.04
C ALA A 65 -18.35 -15.37 -23.13
N TYR A 66 -18.04 -15.62 -21.85
CA TYR A 66 -17.77 -14.55 -20.88
C TYR A 66 -16.45 -13.84 -21.14
N ALA A 67 -15.41 -14.57 -21.58
CA ALA A 67 -14.16 -13.97 -22.04
C ALA A 67 -14.40 -12.96 -23.18
N ARG A 68 -15.43 -13.18 -24.01
CA ARG A 68 -15.87 -12.28 -25.07
C ARG A 68 -17.02 -11.34 -24.68
N GLN A 69 -17.28 -11.17 -23.38
CA GLN A 69 -18.34 -10.28 -22.86
C GLN A 69 -19.76 -10.62 -23.32
N VAL A 70 -20.03 -11.89 -23.66
CA VAL A 70 -21.35 -12.38 -24.07
C VAL A 70 -22.02 -13.14 -22.93
N PHE A 71 -22.94 -12.48 -22.24
CA PHE A 71 -23.59 -13.02 -21.03
C PHE A 71 -25.01 -13.57 -21.27
N SER A 72 -25.65 -13.18 -22.38
CA SER A 72 -27.02 -13.61 -22.68
C SER A 72 -27.03 -15.03 -23.24
N GLY A 73 -27.81 -15.93 -22.62
CA GLY A 73 -27.92 -17.32 -23.07
C GLY A 73 -28.31 -17.44 -24.55
N ARG A 74 -29.20 -16.58 -25.06
CA ARG A 74 -29.56 -16.56 -26.50
C ARG A 74 -28.39 -16.14 -27.38
N LYS A 75 -27.59 -15.16 -26.94
CA LYS A 75 -26.37 -14.75 -27.67
C LYS A 75 -25.29 -15.84 -27.63
N ILE A 76 -25.23 -16.64 -26.56
CA ILE A 76 -24.33 -17.79 -26.49
C ILE A 76 -24.74 -18.86 -27.51
N VAL A 77 -26.04 -19.13 -27.67
CA VAL A 77 -26.55 -20.04 -28.72
C VAL A 77 -26.18 -19.51 -30.10
N GLN A 78 -26.42 -18.22 -30.37
CA GLN A 78 -26.02 -17.59 -31.63
C GLN A 78 -24.51 -17.72 -31.87
N MET A 79 -23.68 -17.49 -30.84
CA MET A 79 -22.23 -17.67 -30.92
C MET A 79 -21.85 -19.12 -31.26
N ASN A 80 -22.59 -20.11 -30.75
CA ASN A 80 -22.37 -21.52 -31.09
C ASN A 80 -22.69 -21.84 -32.56
N GLU A 81 -23.62 -21.11 -33.18
CA GLU A 81 -23.98 -21.30 -34.58
C GLU A 81 -23.03 -20.58 -35.54
N GLU A 82 -22.49 -19.43 -35.12
CA GLU A 82 -21.74 -18.51 -35.99
C GLU A 82 -20.21 -18.56 -35.79
N VAL A 83 -19.72 -18.87 -34.58
CA VAL A 83 -18.31 -18.69 -34.22
C VAL A 83 -17.56 -20.03 -34.16
N ILE A 84 -16.58 -20.19 -35.06
CA ILE A 84 -15.76 -21.42 -35.19
C ILE A 84 -15.14 -21.88 -33.86
N PRO A 85 -14.47 -21.03 -33.06
CA PRO A 85 -13.98 -21.44 -31.74
C PRO A 85 -15.04 -22.01 -30.78
N MET A 86 -16.26 -21.46 -30.80
CA MET A 86 -17.34 -21.97 -29.96
C MET A 86 -17.79 -23.36 -30.44
N LYS A 87 -17.91 -23.54 -31.77
CA LYS A 87 -18.18 -24.85 -32.38
C LYS A 87 -17.13 -25.88 -32.04
N TRP A 88 -15.86 -25.49 -32.02
CA TRP A 88 -14.79 -26.40 -31.63
C TRP A 88 -14.91 -26.85 -30.16
N LEU A 89 -15.25 -25.93 -29.26
CA LEU A 89 -15.46 -26.24 -27.83
C LEU A 89 -16.69 -27.12 -27.58
N SER A 90 -17.76 -26.90 -28.35
CA SER A 90 -19.02 -27.66 -28.24
C SER A 90 -19.06 -28.91 -29.14
N GLN A 91 -17.99 -29.15 -29.92
CA GLN A 91 -17.96 -30.16 -30.98
C GLN A 91 -19.13 -30.02 -31.98
N ASP A 92 -19.51 -28.78 -32.29
CA ASP A 92 -20.65 -28.39 -33.14
C ASP A 92 -22.00 -28.94 -32.64
N THR A 93 -22.08 -29.25 -31.34
CA THR A 93 -23.31 -29.72 -30.71
C THR A 93 -24.24 -28.54 -30.45
N TYR A 94 -25.48 -28.63 -30.92
CA TYR A 94 -26.51 -27.64 -30.60
C TYR A 94 -26.97 -27.76 -29.14
N VAL A 95 -26.86 -26.66 -28.41
CA VAL A 95 -27.34 -26.52 -27.03
C VAL A 95 -28.34 -25.38 -26.95
N CYS A 96 -29.53 -25.62 -26.40
CA CYS A 96 -30.53 -24.58 -26.29
C CYS A 96 -30.23 -23.62 -25.12
N TYR A 97 -30.70 -22.39 -25.22
CA TYR A 97 -30.43 -21.35 -24.20
C TYR A 97 -30.94 -21.74 -22.81
N ARG A 98 -32.00 -22.58 -22.73
CA ARG A 98 -32.54 -23.05 -21.46
C ARG A 98 -31.55 -23.95 -20.75
N THR A 99 -30.91 -24.89 -21.44
CA THR A 99 -29.88 -25.76 -20.87
C THR A 99 -28.71 -24.94 -20.32
N ILE A 100 -28.23 -23.95 -21.09
CA ILE A 100 -27.13 -23.07 -20.65
C ILE A 100 -27.51 -22.31 -19.38
N ASN A 101 -28.73 -21.73 -19.35
CA ASN A 101 -29.20 -20.98 -18.20
C ASN A 101 -29.47 -21.89 -16.98
N SER A 102 -30.00 -23.10 -17.20
CA SER A 102 -30.19 -24.10 -16.14
C SER A 102 -28.86 -24.55 -15.56
N PHE A 103 -27.84 -24.78 -16.39
CA PHE A 103 -26.49 -25.06 -15.92
C PHE A 103 -25.97 -23.91 -15.05
N ARG A 104 -26.02 -22.67 -15.54
CA ARG A 104 -25.58 -21.48 -14.77
C ARG A 104 -26.30 -21.29 -13.43
N ALA A 105 -27.59 -21.63 -13.37
CA ALA A 105 -28.40 -21.50 -12.16
C ALA A 105 -28.25 -22.69 -11.20
N SER A 106 -27.65 -23.80 -11.64
CA SER A 106 -27.49 -25.00 -10.82
C SER A 106 -26.56 -24.75 -9.63
N THR A 107 -26.84 -25.40 -8.51
CA THR A 107 -25.99 -25.37 -7.31
C THR A 107 -24.60 -25.93 -7.61
N HIS A 108 -24.52 -26.96 -8.44
CA HIS A 108 -23.27 -27.59 -8.84
C HIS A 108 -22.42 -26.70 -9.72
N ALA A 109 -22.95 -26.04 -10.75
CA ALA A 109 -22.15 -25.11 -11.54
C ALA A 109 -21.60 -23.96 -10.67
N ASN A 110 -22.38 -23.48 -9.70
CA ASN A 110 -21.89 -22.47 -8.75
C ASN A 110 -20.73 -23.00 -7.88
N GLN A 111 -20.80 -24.25 -7.42
CA GLN A 111 -19.70 -24.90 -6.69
C GLN A 111 -18.49 -25.13 -7.60
N LEU A 112 -18.72 -25.64 -8.81
CA LEU A 112 -17.71 -25.87 -9.84
C LEU A 112 -16.95 -24.60 -10.18
N ILE A 113 -17.64 -23.46 -10.35
CA ILE A 113 -17.01 -22.17 -10.63
C ILE A 113 -16.14 -21.71 -9.45
N LYS A 114 -16.62 -21.85 -8.21
CA LYS A 114 -15.81 -21.52 -7.02
C LYS A 114 -14.55 -22.37 -6.93
N THR A 115 -14.68 -23.68 -7.15
CA THR A 115 -13.55 -24.60 -7.11
C THR A 115 -12.60 -24.36 -8.29
N ALA A 116 -13.13 -24.12 -9.49
CA ALA A 116 -12.35 -23.75 -10.66
C ALA A 116 -11.58 -22.44 -10.44
N PHE A 117 -12.17 -21.44 -9.77
CA PHE A 117 -11.47 -20.21 -9.42
C PHE A 117 -10.26 -20.47 -8.50
N ILE A 118 -10.42 -21.33 -7.49
CA ILE A 118 -9.31 -21.71 -6.61
C ILE A 118 -8.20 -22.41 -7.40
N TYR A 119 -8.55 -23.39 -8.23
CA TYR A 119 -7.57 -24.10 -9.06
C TYR A 119 -6.88 -23.16 -10.06
N PHE A 120 -7.62 -22.23 -10.65
CA PHE A 120 -7.06 -21.24 -11.56
C PHE A 120 -6.07 -20.31 -10.85
N ALA A 121 -6.42 -19.81 -9.66
CA ALA A 121 -5.54 -18.99 -8.86
C ALA A 121 -4.27 -19.75 -8.43
N LEU A 122 -4.41 -21.02 -8.04
CA LEU A 122 -3.27 -21.91 -7.74
C LEU A 122 -2.38 -22.12 -8.96
N LEU A 123 -2.96 -22.39 -10.13
CA LEU A 123 -2.23 -22.57 -11.38
C LEU A 123 -1.46 -21.28 -11.73
N LEU A 124 -2.09 -20.10 -11.60
CA LEU A 124 -1.43 -18.83 -11.85
C LEU A 124 -0.28 -18.58 -10.85
N ARG A 125 -0.46 -18.95 -9.58
CA ARG A 125 0.60 -18.89 -8.56
C ARG A 125 1.77 -19.82 -8.92
N GLU A 126 1.50 -21.08 -9.26
CA GLU A 126 2.54 -22.05 -9.63
C GLU A 126 3.34 -21.61 -10.87
N ASN A 127 2.70 -20.88 -11.79
CA ASN A 127 3.35 -20.32 -12.97
C ASN A 127 3.97 -18.92 -12.73
N GLY A 128 3.96 -18.41 -11.49
CA GLY A 128 4.56 -17.12 -11.12
C GLY A 128 3.87 -15.90 -11.74
N LEU A 129 2.59 -16.00 -12.09
CA LEU A 129 1.81 -14.91 -12.70
C LEU A 129 1.08 -14.03 -11.67
N ILE A 130 0.96 -14.51 -10.42
CA ILE A 130 0.38 -13.77 -9.29
C ILE A 130 1.38 -13.79 -8.13
N GLU A 131 1.66 -12.63 -7.55
CA GLU A 131 2.44 -12.46 -6.32
C GLU A 131 1.50 -12.38 -5.11
N ASP A 132 1.80 -13.13 -4.04
CA ASP A 132 0.99 -13.18 -2.81
C ASP A 132 1.10 -11.92 -1.93
N GLU A 133 1.95 -10.96 -2.31
CA GLU A 133 2.30 -9.82 -1.47
C GLU A 133 1.28 -8.67 -1.51
N ALA A 134 0.41 -8.63 -2.53
CA ALA A 134 -0.50 -7.51 -2.75
C ALA A 134 -1.97 -7.85 -2.43
N LEU A 135 -2.46 -7.33 -1.30
CA LEU A 135 -3.88 -7.35 -0.94
C LEU A 135 -4.59 -6.12 -1.54
N PHE A 136 -5.42 -6.33 -2.57
CA PHE A 136 -6.25 -5.27 -3.15
C PHE A 136 -7.62 -5.25 -2.45
N ILE A 137 -7.85 -4.23 -1.61
CA ILE A 137 -9.15 -3.99 -0.98
C ILE A 137 -9.84 -2.85 -1.75
N ASP A 138 -10.96 -3.15 -2.41
CA ASP A 138 -11.81 -2.14 -3.03
C ASP A 138 -12.75 -1.54 -1.96
N GLY A 139 -12.22 -0.54 -1.25
CA GLY A 139 -12.93 0.14 -0.16
C GLY A 139 -13.39 1.55 -0.57
N THR A 140 -14.57 1.95 -0.12
CA THR A 140 -15.02 3.35 -0.19
C THR A 140 -14.27 4.16 0.86
N LYS A 141 -13.47 5.14 0.43
CA LYS A 141 -12.77 6.07 1.33
C LYS A 141 -13.68 7.26 1.64
N VAL A 142 -13.94 7.51 2.92
CA VAL A 142 -14.73 8.66 3.39
C VAL A 142 -13.81 9.64 4.11
N GLU A 143 -13.90 10.92 3.74
CA GLU A 143 -13.17 11.98 4.42
C GLU A 143 -13.67 12.14 5.86
N ALA A 144 -12.74 12.22 6.81
CA ALA A 144 -13.09 12.52 8.20
C ALA A 144 -13.27 14.04 8.36
N ASP A 145 -14.22 14.46 9.19
CA ASP A 145 -14.34 15.85 9.63
C ASP A 145 -13.23 16.19 10.65
N ALA A 146 -12.02 16.40 10.14
CA ALA A 146 -10.85 16.72 10.94
C ALA A 146 -9.91 17.68 10.23
N ASN A 147 -9.05 18.34 11.01
CA ASN A 147 -8.09 19.30 10.47
C ASN A 147 -7.02 18.59 9.62
N LYS A 148 -6.81 19.08 8.39
CA LYS A 148 -5.82 18.59 7.42
C LYS A 148 -4.38 18.59 7.95
N TYR A 149 -4.07 19.48 8.91
CA TYR A 149 -2.70 19.63 9.45
C TYR A 149 -2.51 18.97 10.82
N SER A 150 -3.36 18.00 11.15
CA SER A 150 -3.31 17.23 12.41
C SER A 150 -2.21 16.16 12.43
N PHE A 151 -1.67 15.75 11.28
CA PHE A 151 -0.64 14.72 11.23
C PHE A 151 0.78 15.24 11.45
N THR A 152 1.61 14.35 12.00
CA THR A 152 3.04 14.51 12.21
C THR A 152 3.77 13.38 11.49
N TRP A 153 4.79 13.74 10.73
CA TRP A 153 5.51 12.83 9.83
C TRP A 153 6.90 12.49 10.36
N LYS A 154 7.27 11.21 10.32
CA LYS A 154 8.56 10.70 10.77
C LYS A 154 9.74 11.41 10.09
N LYS A 155 9.71 11.51 8.75
CA LYS A 155 10.74 12.21 7.97
C LYS A 155 10.93 13.67 8.36
N ALA A 156 9.84 14.36 8.74
CA ALA A 156 9.93 15.74 9.17
C ALA A 156 10.61 15.82 10.55
N ILE A 157 10.26 14.92 11.48
CA ILE A 157 10.88 14.84 12.81
C ILE A 157 12.38 14.57 12.67
N GLU A 158 12.78 13.56 11.90
CA GLU A 158 14.18 13.19 11.66
C GLU A 158 14.98 14.39 11.12
N ARG A 159 14.49 15.04 10.06
CA ARG A 159 15.14 16.22 9.47
C ARG A 159 15.34 17.36 10.49
N TYR A 160 14.31 17.68 11.28
CA TYR A 160 14.40 18.77 12.24
C TYR A 160 15.24 18.40 13.48
N GLU A 161 15.24 17.13 13.86
CA GLU A 161 16.08 16.62 14.94
C GLU A 161 17.55 16.62 14.55
N ASP A 162 17.90 16.22 13.32
CA ASP A 162 19.28 16.29 12.83
C ASP A 162 19.80 17.72 12.81
N ALA A 163 18.97 18.67 12.35
CA ALA A 163 19.28 20.09 12.42
C ALA A 163 19.45 20.58 13.87
N LEU A 164 18.66 20.07 14.81
CA LEU A 164 18.79 20.37 16.23
C LEU A 164 20.08 19.80 16.82
N ASN A 165 20.42 18.56 16.48
CA ASN A 165 21.65 17.89 16.93
C ASN A 165 22.89 18.67 16.46
N GLY A 166 22.89 19.19 15.23
CA GLY A 166 23.94 20.10 14.75
C GLY A 166 24.04 21.40 15.56
N ASN A 167 22.89 22.00 15.92
CA ASN A 167 22.87 23.20 16.78
C ASN A 167 23.35 22.91 18.21
N ILE A 168 23.01 21.75 18.77
CA ILE A 168 23.48 21.29 20.09
C ILE A 168 25.00 21.13 20.07
N SER A 169 25.55 20.49 19.04
CA SER A 169 27.01 20.33 18.88
C SER A 169 27.73 21.67 18.84
N ALA A 170 27.22 22.63 18.08
CA ALA A 170 27.78 23.99 18.01
C ALA A 170 27.60 24.80 19.32
N LEU A 171 26.58 24.50 20.13
CA LEU A 171 26.41 25.09 21.47
C LEU A 171 27.38 24.49 22.48
N TYR A 172 27.60 23.17 22.42
CA TYR A 172 28.58 22.47 23.24
C TYR A 172 29.97 23.07 23.04
N ASP A 173 30.41 23.26 21.79
CA ASP A 173 31.71 23.86 21.50
C ASP A 173 31.88 25.26 22.08
N LYS A 174 30.81 26.07 22.09
CA LYS A 174 30.81 27.41 22.70
C LYS A 174 30.87 27.36 24.22
N LEU A 175 30.25 26.36 24.84
CA LEU A 175 30.29 26.17 26.29
C LEU A 175 31.69 25.75 26.73
N VAL A 176 32.32 24.83 26.00
CA VAL A 176 33.72 24.42 26.23
C VAL A 176 34.67 25.61 26.07
N GLN A 177 34.51 26.44 25.03
CA GLN A 177 35.32 27.67 24.86
C GLN A 177 35.16 28.68 26.01
N GLU A 178 33.97 28.77 26.60
CA GLU A 178 33.70 29.62 27.76
C GLU A 178 34.08 28.94 29.09
N GLY A 179 34.74 27.77 29.05
CA GLY A 179 35.31 27.10 30.21
C GLY A 179 34.34 26.21 30.98
N VAL A 180 33.24 25.76 30.36
CA VAL A 180 32.43 24.66 30.88
C VAL A 180 33.06 23.35 30.42
N ASN A 181 33.92 22.77 31.27
CA ASN A 181 34.53 21.48 31.00
C ASN A 181 33.60 20.37 31.49
N THR A 182 32.81 19.88 30.55
CA THR A 182 31.91 18.75 30.72
C THR A 182 32.67 17.42 30.54
N ALA A 183 32.42 16.43 31.39
CA ALA A 183 32.99 15.08 31.24
C ALA A 183 32.30 14.26 30.13
N LEU A 184 31.15 14.73 29.64
CA LEU A 184 30.37 14.10 28.57
C LEU A 184 30.96 14.38 27.20
N SER A 185 30.94 13.35 26.35
CA SER A 185 31.20 13.46 24.92
C SER A 185 30.09 14.22 24.20
N LYS A 186 30.40 14.75 23.01
CA LYS A 186 29.41 15.42 22.15
C LYS A 186 28.21 14.54 21.81
N GLU A 187 28.43 13.23 21.72
CA GLU A 187 27.41 12.24 21.35
C GLU A 187 26.42 11.98 22.50
N GLU A 188 26.91 11.96 23.74
CA GLU A 188 26.06 11.79 24.93
C GLU A 188 25.14 12.99 25.16
N CYS A 189 25.58 14.20 24.78
CA CYS A 189 24.77 15.42 24.82
C CYS A 189 23.65 15.47 23.77
N LEU A 190 23.56 14.49 22.87
CA LEU A 190 22.48 14.37 21.89
C LEU A 190 21.24 13.68 22.47
N THR A 191 21.20 13.35 23.76
CA THR A 191 20.02 12.79 24.45
C THR A 191 19.39 13.84 25.34
N SER A 192 18.09 13.73 25.65
CA SER A 192 17.46 14.65 26.60
C SER A 192 18.07 14.59 28.00
N GLU A 193 18.60 13.42 28.39
CA GLU A 193 19.31 13.23 29.66
C GLU A 193 20.68 13.91 29.66
N GLY A 194 21.47 13.73 28.59
CA GLY A 194 22.75 14.42 28.44
C GLY A 194 22.59 15.94 28.40
N LEU A 195 21.51 16.46 27.79
CA LEU A 195 21.19 17.88 27.84
C LEU A 195 20.84 18.39 29.25
N LYS A 196 20.20 17.57 30.09
CA LYS A 196 19.91 17.93 31.50
C LYS A 196 21.20 18.01 32.31
N GLN A 197 22.09 17.04 32.14
CA GLN A 197 23.38 17.00 32.82
C GLN A 197 24.24 18.20 32.41
N LEU A 198 24.34 18.47 31.11
CA LEU A 198 25.04 19.63 30.62
C LEU A 198 24.42 20.94 31.12
N LEU A 199 23.09 21.01 31.25
CA LEU A 199 22.44 22.15 31.89
C LEU A 199 22.90 22.32 33.34
N GLN A 200 22.92 21.26 34.13
CA GLN A 200 23.36 21.29 35.53
C GLN A 200 24.82 21.76 35.66
N GLU A 201 25.71 21.27 34.81
CA GLU A 201 27.12 21.73 34.79
C GLU A 201 27.23 23.21 34.40
N THR A 202 26.44 23.66 33.41
CA THR A 202 26.42 25.09 33.08
C THR A 202 25.88 25.97 34.22
N GLU A 203 25.05 25.42 35.10
CA GLU A 203 24.59 26.09 36.32
C GLU A 203 25.71 26.20 37.34
N GLN A 204 26.46 25.13 37.59
CA GLN A 204 27.61 25.15 38.49
C GLN A 204 28.66 26.19 38.08
N VAL A 205 29.02 26.23 36.78
CA VAL A 205 30.00 27.22 36.28
C VAL A 205 29.45 28.65 36.36
N LEU A 206 28.13 28.83 36.27
CA LEU A 206 27.50 30.14 36.48
C LEU A 206 27.59 30.58 37.95
N ASP A 207 27.40 29.65 38.88
CA ASP A 207 27.50 29.91 40.32
C ASP A 207 28.94 30.25 40.71
N GLU A 208 29.93 29.49 40.22
CA GLU A 208 31.36 29.80 40.37
C GLU A 208 31.72 31.18 39.82
N ALA A 209 31.18 31.55 38.66
CA ALA A 209 31.38 32.87 38.08
C ALA A 209 30.73 33.98 38.92
N GLU A 210 29.60 33.72 39.58
CA GLU A 210 28.95 34.66 40.50
C GLU A 210 29.75 34.84 41.81
N GLU A 211 30.28 33.76 42.37
CA GLU A 211 31.19 33.80 43.52
C GLU A 211 32.46 34.59 43.18
N ALA A 212 33.08 34.35 42.02
CA ALA A 212 34.25 35.11 41.57
C ALA A 212 33.95 36.61 41.43
N ILE A 213 32.77 36.99 40.93
CA ILE A 213 32.33 38.39 40.84
C ILE A 213 32.15 39.02 42.23
N SER A 214 31.74 38.25 43.24
CA SER A 214 31.56 38.77 44.60
C SER A 214 32.89 39.17 45.27
N GLN A 215 33.98 38.49 44.90
CA GLN A 215 35.34 38.72 45.41
C GLN A 215 36.11 39.81 44.62
N GLU A 216 35.53 40.37 43.55
CA GLU A 216 36.16 41.41 42.73
C GLU A 216 36.13 42.81 43.40
N PRO A 217 37.19 43.64 43.25
CA PRO A 217 37.18 45.02 43.72
C PRO A 217 36.12 45.86 43.00
N LYS A 218 35.42 46.75 43.73
CA LYS A 218 34.26 47.52 43.23
C LYS A 218 34.52 48.38 42.00
N VAL A 219 35.76 48.78 41.72
CA VAL A 219 36.11 49.66 40.58
C VAL A 219 37.19 49.00 39.73
N ILE A 220 36.78 48.43 38.59
CA ILE A 220 37.69 47.83 37.60
C ILE A 220 37.70 48.74 36.35
N LYS A 221 38.85 49.37 36.04
CA LYS A 221 39.03 50.11 34.78
C LYS A 221 38.97 49.12 33.60
N GLY A 222 38.02 49.32 32.67
CA GLY A 222 37.79 48.43 31.53
C GLY A 222 36.60 47.46 31.68
N GLY A 223 35.96 47.42 32.86
CA GLY A 223 34.84 46.53 33.16
C GLY A 223 35.26 45.12 33.61
N SER A 224 34.36 44.42 34.31
CA SER A 224 34.62 43.06 34.81
C SER A 224 34.51 42.02 33.70
N ALA A 225 35.60 41.30 33.44
CA ALA A 225 35.63 40.17 32.50
C ALA A 225 34.68 39.03 32.95
N ASN A 226 34.57 38.78 34.25
CA ASN A 226 33.68 37.76 34.80
C ASN A 226 32.20 38.13 34.60
N LYS A 227 31.83 39.41 34.71
CA LYS A 227 30.47 39.87 34.34
C LYS A 227 30.16 39.66 32.87
N GLN A 228 31.14 39.79 31.97
CA GLN A 228 30.96 39.51 30.54
C GLN A 228 30.80 38.00 30.30
N LYS A 229 31.66 37.16 30.89
CA LYS A 229 31.58 35.70 30.86
C LYS A 229 30.21 35.20 31.35
N ARG A 230 29.76 35.65 32.52
CA ARG A 230 28.43 35.34 33.08
C ARG A 230 27.30 35.66 32.10
N ARG A 231 27.33 36.81 31.44
CA ARG A 231 26.30 37.19 30.44
C ARG A 231 26.28 36.24 29.24
N ARG A 232 27.45 35.81 28.77
CA ARG A 232 27.57 34.84 27.66
C ARG A 232 27.04 33.47 28.07
N ILE A 233 27.47 32.94 29.21
CA ILE A 233 27.02 31.63 29.70
C ILE A 233 25.51 31.66 29.99
N LYS A 234 24.98 32.72 30.62
CA LYS A 234 23.53 32.87 30.87
C LYS A 234 22.71 32.85 29.57
N LYS A 235 23.23 33.46 28.49
CA LYS A 235 22.60 33.42 27.16
C LYS A 235 22.61 32.00 26.57
N LEU A 236 23.71 31.26 26.73
CA LEU A 236 23.82 29.87 26.26
C LEU A 236 22.90 28.93 27.06
N LYS A 237 22.91 29.01 28.39
CA LYS A 237 22.00 28.29 29.30
C LYS A 237 20.54 28.50 28.91
N ARG A 238 20.15 29.75 28.65
CA ARG A 238 18.77 30.08 28.24
C ARG A 238 18.38 29.34 26.95
N LYS A 239 19.24 29.37 25.93
CA LYS A 239 18.99 28.63 24.67
C LYS A 239 18.92 27.12 24.89
N LEU A 240 19.78 26.59 25.76
CA LEU A 240 19.80 25.16 26.07
C LEU A 240 18.50 24.72 26.73
N LYS A 241 18.05 25.48 27.74
CA LYS A 241 16.86 25.18 28.55
C LYS A 241 15.55 25.43 27.79
N GLU A 242 15.39 26.60 27.19
CA GLU A 242 14.12 27.03 26.60
C GLU A 242 13.87 26.43 25.20
N ASP A 243 14.93 26.13 24.44
CA ASP A 243 14.80 25.71 23.05
C ASP A 243 15.26 24.25 22.84
N CYS A 244 16.53 23.95 23.13
CA CYS A 244 17.11 22.65 22.76
C CYS A 244 16.49 21.50 23.54
N LEU A 245 16.42 21.61 24.87
CA LEU A 245 15.88 20.57 25.74
C LEU A 245 14.39 20.32 25.48
N VAL A 246 13.60 21.38 25.33
CA VAL A 246 12.15 21.28 25.07
C VAL A 246 11.87 20.57 23.75
N ARG A 247 12.59 20.95 22.68
CA ARG A 247 12.43 20.30 21.37
C ARG A 247 12.91 18.86 21.38
N LYS A 248 14.02 18.56 22.06
CA LYS A 248 14.55 17.19 22.10
C LYS A 248 13.59 16.22 22.80
N GLN A 249 13.05 16.63 23.95
CA GLN A 249 12.01 15.86 24.66
C GLN A 249 10.73 15.69 23.83
N LYS A 250 10.41 16.66 22.96
CA LYS A 250 9.29 16.52 22.03
C LYS A 250 9.58 15.44 20.99
N TYR A 251 10.75 15.47 20.34
CA TYR A 251 11.10 14.48 19.32
C TYR A 251 11.22 13.06 19.87
N GLU A 252 11.72 12.88 21.10
CA GLU A 252 11.74 11.58 21.78
C GLU A 252 10.32 11.04 22.01
N ARG A 253 9.38 11.88 22.46
CA ARG A 253 7.96 11.49 22.58
C ARG A 253 7.32 11.18 21.23
N ASP A 254 7.57 12.01 20.23
CA ASP A 254 7.02 11.80 18.88
C ASP A 254 7.51 10.46 18.29
N LYS A 255 8.78 10.07 18.54
CA LYS A 255 9.34 8.76 18.17
C LYS A 255 8.70 7.59 18.93
N GLN A 256 8.42 7.76 20.23
CA GLN A 256 7.73 6.74 21.02
C GLN A 256 6.31 6.47 20.50
N ILE A 257 5.60 7.51 20.06
CA ILE A 257 4.26 7.38 19.48
C ILE A 257 4.33 6.72 18.09
N LEU A 258 5.30 7.11 17.26
CA LEU A 258 5.46 6.57 15.91
C LEU A 258 5.80 5.08 15.89
N GLN A 259 6.70 4.62 16.78
CA GLN A 259 7.25 3.26 16.73
C GLN A 259 7.77 2.93 15.30
N GLU A 260 7.19 1.92 14.65
CA GLU A 260 7.50 1.49 13.29
C GLU A 260 6.79 2.33 12.20
N ARG A 261 5.77 3.13 12.57
CA ARG A 261 4.91 3.86 11.62
C ARG A 261 5.60 5.09 11.02
N ASN A 262 5.12 5.51 9.86
CA ASN A 262 5.64 6.69 9.14
C ASN A 262 4.99 8.02 9.56
N SER A 263 3.81 7.97 10.18
CA SER A 263 3.04 9.15 10.61
C SER A 263 2.07 8.80 11.73
N TYR A 264 1.64 9.80 12.50
CA TYR A 264 0.55 9.69 13.47
C TYR A 264 -0.26 10.99 13.51
N SER A 265 -1.53 10.93 13.94
CA SER A 265 -2.35 12.13 14.15
C SER A 265 -2.19 12.65 15.58
N LYS A 266 -2.18 13.97 15.74
CA LYS A 266 -2.06 14.66 17.05
C LYS A 266 -3.26 14.43 17.97
N THR A 267 -4.44 14.18 17.40
CA THR A 267 -5.69 13.98 18.16
C THR A 267 -5.97 12.51 18.41
N ASP A 268 -5.71 11.66 17.41
CA ASP A 268 -5.91 10.22 17.49
C ASP A 268 -4.62 9.54 17.01
N HIS A 269 -3.84 9.01 17.94
CA HIS A 269 -2.56 8.39 17.63
C HIS A 269 -2.71 7.07 16.84
N ASP A 270 -3.89 6.43 16.88
CA ASP A 270 -4.13 5.17 16.17
C ASP A 270 -4.54 5.41 14.71
N ALA A 271 -5.04 6.61 14.37
CA ALA A 271 -5.41 6.97 13.01
C ALA A 271 -4.22 6.89 12.03
N THR A 272 -4.46 6.26 10.88
CA THR A 272 -3.46 6.11 9.80
C THR A 272 -3.79 7.02 8.64
N PHE A 273 -2.76 7.64 8.07
CA PHE A 273 -2.92 8.46 6.88
C PHE A 273 -3.24 7.61 5.64
N LEU A 274 -4.27 8.01 4.86
CA LEU A 274 -4.66 7.35 3.61
C LEU A 274 -4.53 8.33 2.44
N ARG A 275 -3.81 7.92 1.38
CA ARG A 275 -3.68 8.73 0.15
C ARG A 275 -4.94 8.60 -0.72
N MET A 276 -5.52 9.73 -1.14
CA MET A 276 -6.68 9.78 -2.03
C MET A 276 -6.28 9.88 -3.51
N LYS A 277 -7.12 9.36 -4.41
CA LYS A 277 -6.82 9.29 -5.87
C LYS A 277 -7.02 10.65 -6.58
N GLU A 278 -7.92 11.49 -6.07
CA GLU A 278 -8.31 12.77 -6.68
C GLU A 278 -7.53 13.98 -6.12
N GLU A 279 -6.30 13.78 -5.64
CA GLU A 279 -5.50 14.89 -5.15
C GLU A 279 -4.97 15.76 -6.31
N ARG A 280 -5.71 16.82 -6.60
CA ARG A 280 -5.33 17.92 -7.49
C ARG A 280 -4.39 18.87 -6.75
N ASN A 281 -3.08 18.60 -6.74
CA ASN A 281 -2.06 19.63 -6.47
C ASN A 281 -0.72 19.30 -7.12
N SER A 282 -0.53 19.89 -8.30
CA SER A 282 0.66 19.93 -9.14
C SER A 282 1.78 20.85 -8.60
N LEU A 283 1.99 20.94 -7.28
CA LEU A 283 3.04 21.79 -6.71
C LEU A 283 3.58 21.22 -5.40
N GLY A 284 4.43 20.18 -5.48
CA GLY A 284 5.56 19.86 -4.57
C GLY A 284 5.38 20.01 -3.05
N ARG A 285 4.15 20.05 -2.55
CA ARG A 285 3.74 20.23 -1.16
C ARG A 285 2.42 19.48 -0.99
N ASP A 286 2.53 18.16 -1.02
CA ASP A 286 1.93 17.22 -0.07
C ASP A 286 0.90 17.86 0.89
N CYS A 287 -0.32 18.04 0.39
CA CYS A 287 -1.49 18.47 1.15
C CYS A 287 -2.45 17.28 1.21
N PHE A 288 -2.73 16.81 2.42
CA PHE A 288 -3.03 15.41 2.72
C PHE A 288 -4.10 15.35 3.83
N PHE A 289 -5.16 14.54 3.67
CA PHE A 289 -6.32 14.48 4.57
C PHE A 289 -6.42 13.23 5.46
N THR A 290 -7.08 13.36 6.61
CA THR A 290 -7.56 12.26 7.48
C THR A 290 -8.71 11.49 6.83
N SER A 291 -8.61 10.16 6.72
CA SER A 291 -9.73 9.31 6.28
C SER A 291 -9.85 8.09 7.18
N PHE A 292 -11.09 7.60 7.36
CA PHE A 292 -11.37 6.33 8.02
C PHE A 292 -11.76 5.26 6.98
N GLU A 293 -11.37 4.02 7.22
CA GLU A 293 -11.79 2.87 6.43
C GLU A 293 -12.99 2.21 7.12
N ILE A 294 -14.17 2.27 6.50
CA ILE A 294 -15.33 1.49 6.94
C ILE A 294 -15.17 0.09 6.37
N LYS A 295 -14.68 -0.85 7.18
CA LYS A 295 -14.74 -2.27 6.83
C LYS A 295 -16.17 -2.75 6.97
N GLU A 296 -16.93 -2.76 5.87
CA GLU A 296 -18.08 -3.65 5.80
C GLU A 296 -17.55 -5.08 5.87
N ARG A 297 -17.84 -5.77 6.98
CA ARG A 297 -17.67 -7.23 7.05
C ARG A 297 -18.65 -7.83 6.06
N VAL A 298 -18.13 -8.34 4.94
CA VAL A 298 -18.84 -9.27 4.06
C VAL A 298 -18.70 -10.68 4.61
#